data_AF-A0A383B9W3-F1
#
_entry.id   AF-A0A383B9W3-F1
#
_cell.length_a   1.000
_cell.length_b   1.000
_cell.length_c   1.000
_cell.angle_alpha   90.00
_cell.angle_beta   90.00
_cell.angle_gamma   90.00
#
_symmetry.space_group_name_H-M   'P 1'
#
loop_
_entity.id
_entity.type
_entity.pdbx_description
1 polymer ?
#
loop_
_entity_poly.entity_id
_entity_poly.type
_entity_poly.pdbx_seq_one_letter_code
_entity_poly.pdbx_strand_id
1 'polypeptide(L)'
;RTVSVWPDNPEGWAAQEIPYRFQWTFPIHISPHNNERVYVGSQFVHQTTNGGQTWEIISPDLTTNDTNKQVATGGLTTEDTSPTYNSVLFAIAESPVSQGTIWTGSHDGLVHISQDGGETWINVTTNIPSLPPFGTVSNIEPSRFHAGTAFITVDFHQLGNSEPYVYKTVDFGASWQSIVGNLPKSIFSYVHVVREDPTREGLLYLGTENSLYVSYNDGGSWHALQGNLPHAPVHWLTVQPHFNDLV
;
A
#
# COMPACT_ATOMS: atom_id res chain seq x y z
N ARG A 1 -2.60 -28.74 -1.79
CA ARG A 1 -1.72 -28.59 -0.60
C ARG A 1 -1.82 -27.15 -0.16
N THR A 2 -1.97 -26.89 1.13
CA THR A 2 -1.96 -25.53 1.69
C THR A 2 -0.52 -25.02 1.77
N VAL A 3 -0.28 -23.78 1.38
CA VAL A 3 1.02 -23.09 1.46
C VAL A 3 0.85 -21.83 2.31
N SER A 4 1.85 -21.49 3.11
CA SER A 4 1.87 -20.29 3.95
C SER A 4 3.32 -19.84 4.14
N VAL A 5 3.53 -18.53 4.31
CA VAL A 5 4.81 -17.98 4.79
C VAL A 5 5.13 -18.53 6.17
N TRP A 6 4.11 -18.59 7.03
CA TRP A 6 4.19 -19.11 8.38
C TRP A 6 2.93 -19.94 8.69
N PRO A 7 3.05 -21.26 8.89
CA PRO A 7 1.90 -22.15 8.98
C PRO A 7 1.25 -22.18 10.38
N ASP A 8 1.83 -21.51 11.38
CA ASP A 8 1.27 -21.50 12.74
C ASP A 8 0.26 -20.36 12.91
N ASN A 9 -0.81 -20.62 13.66
CA ASN A 9 -1.83 -19.64 13.99
C ASN A 9 -1.32 -18.69 15.11
N PRO A 10 -1.16 -17.38 14.84
CA PRO A 10 -0.69 -16.42 15.84
C PRO A 10 -1.82 -15.90 16.76
N GLU A 11 -3.05 -16.42 16.68
CA GLU A 11 -4.16 -15.99 17.54
C GLU A 11 -3.84 -16.07 19.04
N GLY A 12 -4.01 -14.94 19.73
CA GLY A 12 -3.77 -14.81 21.17
C GLY A 12 -2.31 -14.58 21.58
N TRP A 13 -1.41 -14.34 20.62
CA TRP A 13 -0.01 -14.00 20.89
C TRP A 13 0.23 -12.50 20.73
N ALA A 14 1.06 -11.92 21.60
CA ALA A 14 1.53 -10.56 21.38
C ALA A 14 2.46 -10.49 20.16
N ALA A 15 2.49 -9.34 19.48
CA ALA A 15 3.31 -9.14 18.28
C ALA A 15 4.81 -9.37 18.54
N GLN A 16 5.28 -9.12 19.76
CA GLN A 16 6.65 -9.35 20.21
C GLN A 16 7.00 -10.82 20.45
N GLU A 17 6.01 -11.71 20.55
CA GLU A 17 6.20 -13.14 20.87
C GLU A 17 6.22 -14.03 19.61
N ILE A 18 5.95 -13.45 18.45
CA ILE A 18 5.89 -14.14 17.16
C ILE A 18 6.99 -13.65 16.20
N PRO A 19 7.51 -14.52 15.32
CA PRO A 19 8.57 -14.13 14.39
C PRO A 19 8.08 -13.16 13.32
N TYR A 20 6.81 -13.28 12.91
CA TYR A 20 6.22 -12.50 11.82
C TYR A 20 4.88 -11.91 12.24
N ARG A 21 4.74 -10.61 12.01
CA ARG A 21 3.52 -9.85 12.33
C ARG A 21 2.73 -9.66 11.04
N PHE A 22 1.54 -10.24 10.98
CA PHE A 22 0.62 -10.11 9.85
C PHE A 22 -0.66 -9.41 10.27
N GLN A 23 -1.14 -8.50 9.46
CA GLN A 23 -2.48 -7.95 9.59
C GLN A 23 -3.47 -8.77 8.73
N TRP A 24 -4.77 -8.75 9.03
CA TRP A 24 -5.77 -9.59 8.34
C TRP A 24 -5.74 -9.50 6.81
N THR A 25 -5.52 -8.30 6.28
CA THR A 25 -5.46 -7.99 4.85
C THR A 25 -4.01 -7.73 4.40
N PHE A 26 -3.05 -8.49 4.93
CA PHE A 26 -1.64 -8.31 4.62
C PHE A 26 -1.41 -8.29 3.09
N PRO A 27 -0.48 -7.46 2.59
CA PRO A 27 -0.31 -7.27 1.16
C PRO A 27 0.31 -8.51 0.50
N ILE A 28 -0.26 -8.88 -0.64
CA ILE A 28 0.26 -9.93 -1.53
C ILE A 28 0.39 -9.33 -2.93
N HIS A 29 1.54 -9.53 -3.56
CA HIS A 29 1.80 -9.06 -4.91
C HIS A 29 2.39 -10.17 -5.78
N ILE A 30 1.76 -10.45 -6.92
CA ILE A 30 2.31 -11.35 -7.93
C ILE A 30 3.15 -10.50 -8.89
N SER A 31 4.40 -10.89 -9.11
CA SER A 31 5.30 -10.14 -9.98
C SER A 31 4.73 -10.02 -11.41
N PRO A 32 4.71 -8.82 -12.00
CA PRO A 32 4.32 -8.63 -13.39
C PRO A 32 5.34 -9.22 -14.39
N HIS A 33 6.55 -9.58 -13.92
CA HIS A 33 7.64 -10.12 -14.73
C HIS A 33 7.77 -11.65 -14.63
N ASN A 34 7.26 -12.25 -13.56
CA ASN A 34 7.28 -13.69 -13.35
C ASN A 34 6.11 -14.14 -12.45
N ASN A 35 5.12 -14.83 -13.02
CA ASN A 35 3.93 -15.28 -12.30
C ASN A 35 4.20 -16.37 -11.23
N GLU A 36 5.37 -16.98 -11.22
CA GLU A 36 5.80 -17.88 -10.13
C GLU A 36 6.40 -17.12 -8.94
N ARG A 37 6.74 -15.83 -9.15
CA ARG A 37 7.25 -14.94 -8.12
C ARG A 37 6.11 -14.21 -7.41
N VAL A 38 5.99 -14.43 -6.12
CA VAL A 38 4.99 -13.77 -5.26
C VAL A 38 5.70 -13.15 -4.05
N TYR A 39 5.33 -11.92 -3.74
CA TYR A 39 5.75 -11.21 -2.54
C TYR A 39 4.60 -11.15 -1.53
N VAL A 40 4.93 -11.33 -0.26
CA VAL A 40 3.98 -11.25 0.86
C VAL A 40 4.57 -10.37 1.95
N GLY A 41 3.76 -9.47 2.51
CA GLY A 41 4.20 -8.56 3.58
C GLY A 41 3.81 -9.02 4.98
N SER A 42 4.81 -9.18 5.85
CA SER A 42 4.65 -9.10 7.30
C SER A 42 5.17 -7.72 7.75
N GLN A 43 6.00 -7.62 8.78
CA GLN A 43 6.98 -6.52 8.91
C GLN A 43 8.13 -6.60 7.88
N PHE A 44 8.29 -7.76 7.23
CA PHE A 44 9.28 -8.04 6.19
C PHE A 44 8.61 -8.31 4.84
N VAL A 45 9.38 -8.23 3.77
CA VAL A 45 8.99 -8.76 2.45
C VAL A 45 9.47 -10.20 2.35
N HIS A 46 8.52 -11.11 2.16
CA HIS A 46 8.75 -12.53 1.90
C HIS A 46 8.57 -12.80 0.42
N GLN A 47 9.45 -13.60 -0.18
CA GLN A 47 9.39 -13.98 -1.59
C GLN A 47 9.32 -15.49 -1.75
N THR A 48 8.46 -15.95 -2.66
CA THR A 48 8.50 -17.31 -3.21
C THR A 48 8.76 -17.23 -4.72
N THR A 49 9.38 -18.27 -5.28
CA THR A 49 9.50 -18.51 -6.73
C THR A 49 9.04 -19.91 -7.14
N ASN A 50 8.43 -20.68 -6.23
CA ASN A 50 8.05 -22.09 -6.46
C ASN A 50 6.60 -22.40 -6.04
N GLY A 51 5.70 -21.43 -6.20
CA GLY A 51 4.28 -21.58 -5.87
C GLY A 51 4.00 -21.64 -4.36
N GLY A 52 4.81 -20.96 -3.54
CA GLY A 52 4.64 -20.84 -2.10
C GLY A 52 5.16 -22.02 -1.29
N GLN A 53 5.94 -22.92 -1.90
CA GLN A 53 6.49 -24.08 -1.20
C GLN A 53 7.60 -23.68 -0.23
N THR A 54 8.39 -22.65 -0.57
CA THR A 54 9.39 -22.04 0.30
C THR A 54 9.34 -20.53 0.20
N TRP A 55 9.69 -19.85 1.28
CA TRP A 55 9.69 -18.39 1.38
C TRP A 55 11.05 -17.89 1.88
N GLU A 56 11.56 -16.86 1.23
CA GLU A 56 12.80 -16.16 1.60
C GLU A 56 12.47 -14.75 2.05
N ILE A 57 13.10 -14.28 3.13
CA ILE A 57 13.00 -12.89 3.55
C ILE A 57 13.99 -12.06 2.73
N ILE A 58 13.48 -11.08 1.99
CA ILE A 58 14.26 -10.20 1.12
C ILE A 58 14.25 -8.75 1.61
N SER A 59 14.04 -8.51 2.90
CA SER A 59 14.11 -7.17 3.47
C SER A 59 14.49 -7.19 4.95
N PRO A 60 15.01 -6.08 5.50
CA PRO A 60 14.95 -5.82 6.93
C PRO A 60 13.52 -5.52 7.38
N ASP A 61 13.30 -5.23 8.67
CA ASP A 61 12.00 -4.74 9.14
C ASP A 61 11.77 -3.34 8.52
N LEU A 62 10.74 -3.22 7.68
CA LEU A 62 10.44 -2.01 6.91
C LEU A 62 9.40 -1.11 7.59
N THR A 63 9.19 -1.29 8.90
CA THR A 63 8.23 -0.56 9.73
C THR A 63 8.94 0.30 10.77
N THR A 64 8.22 1.03 11.60
CA THR A 64 8.86 1.80 12.69
C THR A 64 9.45 0.90 13.78
N ASN A 65 9.02 -0.37 13.83
CA ASN A 65 9.40 -1.34 14.85
C ASN A 65 9.26 -0.79 16.29
N ASP A 66 8.21 0.00 16.54
CA ASP A 66 7.94 0.55 17.88
C ASP A 66 7.52 -0.57 18.84
N THR A 67 8.45 -0.99 19.69
CA THR A 67 8.24 -2.10 20.64
C THR A 67 7.12 -1.80 21.63
N ASN A 68 6.80 -0.54 21.91
CA ASN A 68 5.68 -0.19 22.79
C ASN A 68 4.31 -0.55 22.16
N LYS A 69 4.27 -0.70 20.83
CA LYS A 69 3.07 -1.06 20.05
C LYS A 69 3.02 -2.55 19.69
N GLN A 70 4.01 -3.34 20.11
CA GLN A 70 4.11 -4.79 19.83
C GLN A 70 3.64 -5.67 20.99
N VAL A 71 3.12 -5.05 22.06
CA VAL A 71 2.38 -5.75 23.11
C VAL A 71 1.02 -6.23 22.58
N ALA A 72 0.33 -7.09 23.34
CA ALA A 72 -1.04 -7.52 22.99
C ALA A 72 -1.92 -6.30 22.66
N THR A 73 -2.60 -6.33 21.51
CA THR A 73 -3.45 -5.26 20.94
C THR A 73 -2.79 -3.88 20.75
N GLY A 74 -1.46 -3.78 20.88
CA GLY A 74 -0.76 -2.50 20.99
C GLY A 74 -1.19 -1.66 22.20
N GLY A 75 -1.84 -2.28 23.19
CA GLY A 75 -2.36 -1.66 24.41
C GLY A 75 -3.69 -0.93 24.26
N LEU A 76 -4.40 -1.09 23.13
CA LEU A 76 -5.66 -0.37 22.87
C LEU A 76 -6.88 -1.06 23.50
N THR A 77 -6.89 -2.39 23.56
CA THR A 77 -8.00 -3.18 24.12
C THR A 77 -7.49 -4.38 24.90
N THR A 78 -8.35 -4.98 25.74
CA THR A 78 -8.05 -6.26 26.41
C THR A 78 -8.36 -7.47 25.53
N GLU A 79 -8.99 -7.28 24.37
CA GLU A 79 -9.39 -8.35 23.46
C GLU A 79 -8.28 -8.65 22.47
N ASP A 80 -7.60 -9.77 22.68
CA ASP A 80 -6.49 -10.22 21.86
C ASP A 80 -6.95 -11.03 20.65
N THR A 81 -7.63 -10.35 19.73
CA THR A 81 -7.89 -10.92 18.41
C THR A 81 -6.69 -10.63 17.51
N SER A 82 -6.15 -11.69 16.88
CA SER A 82 -4.92 -11.69 16.08
C SER A 82 -4.79 -10.66 14.94
N PRO A 83 -5.85 -10.08 14.34
CA PRO A 83 -5.63 -9.19 13.19
C PRO A 83 -5.13 -7.77 13.51
N THR A 84 -4.81 -7.46 14.76
CA THR A 84 -4.57 -6.08 15.22
C THR A 84 -3.10 -5.72 15.47
N TYR A 85 -2.17 -6.46 14.87
CA TYR A 85 -0.75 -6.11 14.99
C TYR A 85 -0.41 -4.77 14.32
N ASN A 86 0.36 -3.96 15.04
CA ASN A 86 0.97 -2.74 14.51
C ASN A 86 2.37 -3.04 13.96
N SER A 87 2.97 -2.06 13.28
CA SER A 87 4.31 -2.18 12.68
C SER A 87 4.40 -3.39 11.76
N VAL A 88 3.52 -3.36 10.74
CA VAL A 88 3.38 -4.34 9.65
C VAL A 88 3.32 -3.60 8.30
N LEU A 89 3.69 -4.30 7.24
CA LEU A 89 3.47 -3.85 5.86
C LEU A 89 1.98 -3.96 5.52
N PHE A 90 1.49 -2.97 4.79
CA PHE A 90 0.09 -2.81 4.40
C PHE A 90 -0.08 -2.72 2.88
N ALA A 91 0.96 -2.28 2.15
CA ALA A 91 1.00 -2.26 0.70
C ALA A 91 2.35 -2.80 0.17
N ILE A 92 2.31 -3.58 -0.91
CA ILE A 92 3.47 -4.04 -1.67
C ILE A 92 3.14 -4.00 -3.16
N ALA A 93 4.05 -3.46 -3.98
CA ALA A 93 3.92 -3.49 -5.43
C ALA A 93 5.29 -3.56 -6.13
N GLU A 94 5.44 -4.40 -7.14
CA GLU A 94 6.58 -4.39 -8.06
C GLU A 94 6.23 -3.56 -9.31
N SER A 95 7.18 -2.76 -9.78
CA SER A 95 7.01 -1.96 -10.99
C SER A 95 6.76 -2.87 -12.21
N PRO A 96 5.69 -2.64 -12.99
CA PRO A 96 5.43 -3.41 -14.21
C PRO A 96 6.40 -3.12 -15.35
N VAL A 97 7.17 -2.03 -15.27
CA VAL A 97 8.14 -1.63 -16.31
C VAL A 97 9.60 -1.73 -15.86
N SER A 98 9.86 -2.06 -14.59
CA SER A 98 11.20 -2.18 -14.03
C SER A 98 11.26 -3.36 -13.05
N GLN A 99 11.71 -4.51 -13.54
CA GLN A 99 11.85 -5.72 -12.71
C GLN A 99 12.80 -5.47 -11.55
N GLY A 100 12.43 -5.96 -10.36
CA GLY A 100 13.20 -5.76 -9.13
C GLY A 100 13.04 -4.39 -8.49
N THR A 101 12.26 -3.48 -9.09
CA THR A 101 11.81 -2.25 -8.42
C THR A 101 10.57 -2.55 -7.60
N ILE A 102 10.73 -2.68 -6.28
CA ILE A 102 9.69 -3.07 -5.34
C ILE A 102 9.43 -1.92 -4.37
N TRP A 103 8.17 -1.58 -4.19
CA TRP A 103 7.71 -0.58 -3.24
C TRP A 103 6.95 -1.24 -2.11
N THR A 104 7.11 -0.70 -0.90
CA THR A 104 6.35 -1.14 0.28
C THR A 104 5.86 0.06 1.06
N GLY A 105 4.67 -0.09 1.64
CA GLY A 105 4.06 0.87 2.55
C GLY A 105 3.67 0.17 3.85
N SER A 106 3.97 0.77 5.00
CA SER A 106 3.61 0.22 6.29
C SER A 106 2.35 0.86 6.88
N HIS A 107 1.72 0.13 7.80
CA HIS A 107 0.57 0.61 8.58
C HIS A 107 0.93 1.84 9.45
N ASP A 108 2.19 1.92 9.90
CA ASP A 108 2.72 3.01 10.72
C ASP A 108 3.41 4.13 9.90
N GLY A 109 3.24 4.12 8.58
CA GLY A 109 3.49 5.28 7.72
C GLY A 109 4.86 5.39 7.09
N LEU A 110 5.60 4.30 6.98
CA LEU A 110 6.85 4.25 6.24
C LEU A 110 6.62 3.79 4.79
N VAL A 111 7.29 4.46 3.87
CA VAL A 111 7.41 4.09 2.45
C VAL A 111 8.87 3.73 2.17
N HIS A 112 9.08 2.53 1.65
CA HIS A 112 10.39 2.06 1.21
C HIS A 112 10.37 1.63 -0.25
N ILE A 113 11.54 1.72 -0.88
CA ILE A 113 11.79 1.21 -2.22
C ILE A 113 13.06 0.36 -2.24
N SER A 114 13.02 -0.74 -2.98
CA SER A 114 14.19 -1.47 -3.47
C SER A 114 14.24 -1.37 -4.99
N GLN A 115 15.44 -1.26 -5.57
CA GLN A 115 15.64 -1.25 -7.02
C GLN A 115 16.50 -2.43 -7.52
N ASP A 116 16.86 -3.34 -6.61
CA ASP A 116 17.76 -4.47 -6.83
C ASP A 116 17.12 -5.81 -6.43
N GLY A 117 15.79 -5.88 -6.45
CA GLY A 117 15.05 -7.11 -6.15
C GLY A 117 15.01 -7.49 -4.67
N GLY A 118 15.20 -6.53 -3.78
CA GLY A 118 15.15 -6.69 -2.33
C GLY A 118 16.51 -6.82 -1.66
N GLU A 119 17.63 -6.69 -2.37
CA GLU A 119 18.95 -6.73 -1.74
C GLU A 119 19.19 -5.50 -0.85
N THR A 120 18.77 -4.31 -1.32
CA THR A 120 18.82 -3.07 -0.55
C THR A 120 17.48 -2.34 -0.56
N TRP A 121 17.21 -1.63 0.53
CA TRP A 121 15.97 -0.88 0.75
C TRP A 121 16.29 0.53 1.23
N ILE A 122 15.62 1.51 0.62
CA ILE A 122 15.76 2.93 0.94
C ILE A 122 14.44 3.43 1.50
N ASN A 123 14.48 4.05 2.69
CA ASN A 123 13.34 4.75 3.26
C ASN A 123 13.20 6.13 2.57
N VAL A 124 12.06 6.36 1.92
CA VAL A 124 11.77 7.60 1.19
C VAL A 124 10.69 8.45 1.85
N THR A 125 10.24 8.05 3.04
CA THR A 125 9.13 8.68 3.77
C THR A 125 9.40 10.15 4.08
N THR A 126 10.63 10.49 4.48
CA THR A 126 11.01 11.86 4.86
C THR A 126 10.94 12.84 3.69
N ASN A 127 10.90 12.34 2.46
CA ASN A 127 10.81 13.14 1.25
C ASN A 127 9.35 13.50 0.89
N ILE A 128 8.37 12.92 1.60
CA ILE A 128 6.95 13.19 1.38
C ILE A 128 6.57 14.49 2.11
N PRO A 129 6.18 15.56 1.39
CA PRO A 129 5.92 16.84 2.02
C PRO A 129 4.64 16.80 2.86
N SER A 130 4.72 17.39 4.05
CA SER A 130 3.58 17.61 4.94
C SER A 130 2.83 16.32 5.33
N LEU A 131 3.51 15.18 5.36
CA LEU A 131 2.95 13.91 5.82
C LEU A 131 3.01 13.83 7.35
N PRO A 132 1.87 13.74 8.06
CA PRO A 132 1.87 13.46 9.50
C PRO A 132 2.42 12.05 9.80
N PRO A 133 2.94 11.79 11.01
CA PRO A 133 3.38 10.45 11.39
C PRO A 133 2.19 9.49 11.55
N PHE A 134 2.47 8.18 11.42
CA PHE A 134 1.53 7.08 11.70
C PHE A 134 0.33 6.93 10.73
N GLY A 135 0.37 7.57 9.56
CA GLY A 135 -0.65 7.32 8.53
C GLY A 135 -0.45 5.96 7.86
N THR A 136 -1.51 5.19 7.67
CA THR A 136 -1.43 3.91 6.97
C THR A 136 -1.22 4.14 5.49
N VAL A 137 -0.14 3.62 4.91
CA VAL A 137 0.06 3.64 3.46
C VAL A 137 -0.91 2.61 2.85
N SER A 138 -2.11 3.06 2.49
CA SER A 138 -3.24 2.21 2.09
C SER A 138 -3.07 1.61 0.70
N ASN A 139 -2.37 2.31 -0.20
CA ASN A 139 -2.10 1.83 -1.54
C ASN A 139 -0.81 2.42 -2.13
N ILE A 140 -0.15 1.64 -2.98
CA ILE A 140 0.97 2.05 -3.83
C ILE A 140 0.70 1.54 -5.24
N GLU A 141 0.86 2.42 -6.23
CA GLU A 141 0.70 2.15 -7.65
C GLU A 141 1.96 2.60 -8.41
N PRO A 142 2.93 1.70 -8.67
CA PRO A 142 4.02 1.98 -9.58
C PRO A 142 3.50 2.17 -11.00
N SER A 143 4.01 3.17 -11.72
CA SER A 143 3.53 3.49 -13.07
C SER A 143 3.84 2.38 -14.07
N ARG A 144 2.90 2.22 -15.00
CA ARG A 144 2.97 1.36 -16.19
C ARG A 144 3.67 2.01 -17.37
N PHE A 145 4.00 3.30 -17.27
CA PHE A 145 4.68 4.06 -18.33
C PHE A 145 6.11 4.41 -17.96
N HIS A 146 6.38 4.69 -16.68
CA HIS A 146 7.67 5.21 -16.24
C HIS A 146 8.18 4.54 -14.97
N ALA A 147 9.38 3.95 -15.04
CA ALA A 147 9.98 3.21 -13.93
C ALA A 147 10.15 4.04 -12.64
N GLY A 148 10.47 5.33 -12.77
CA GLY A 148 10.65 6.25 -11.64
C GLY A 148 9.36 6.77 -11.03
N THR A 149 8.21 6.52 -11.67
CA THR A 149 6.94 7.07 -11.24
C THR A 149 6.17 6.09 -10.37
N ALA A 150 5.64 6.58 -9.25
CA ALA A 150 4.70 5.85 -8.41
C ALA A 150 3.71 6.81 -7.76
N PHE A 151 2.52 6.30 -7.46
CA PHE A 151 1.48 7.00 -6.73
C PHE A 151 1.21 6.29 -5.41
N ILE A 152 0.89 7.04 -4.37
CA ILE A 152 0.53 6.48 -3.07
C ILE A 152 -0.69 7.17 -2.49
N THR A 153 -1.46 6.43 -1.70
CA THR A 153 -2.46 6.98 -0.79
C THR A 153 -2.05 6.68 0.65
N VAL A 154 -2.31 7.64 1.53
CA VAL A 154 -2.09 7.49 2.97
C VAL A 154 -3.38 7.83 3.71
N ASP A 155 -3.74 6.97 4.65
CA ASP A 155 -4.99 7.05 5.39
C ASP A 155 -4.71 7.35 6.87
N PHE A 156 -5.39 8.38 7.39
CA PHE A 156 -5.28 8.83 8.78
C PHE A 156 -6.63 8.77 9.52
N HIS A 157 -7.68 8.17 8.95
CA HIS A 157 -9.02 8.22 9.56
C HIS A 157 -9.06 7.56 10.95
N GLN A 158 -8.26 6.50 11.17
CA GLN A 158 -8.12 5.84 12.48
C GLN A 158 -7.45 6.74 13.53
N LEU A 159 -6.79 7.81 13.09
CA LEU A 159 -6.20 8.86 13.93
C LEU A 159 -7.09 10.12 14.01
N GLY A 160 -8.33 10.04 13.54
CA GLY A 160 -9.29 11.14 13.57
C GLY A 160 -9.04 12.22 12.53
N ASN A 161 -8.24 11.94 11.49
CA ASN A 161 -7.98 12.86 10.39
C ASN A 161 -8.50 12.28 9.07
N SER A 162 -9.55 12.91 8.52
CA SER A 162 -10.22 12.48 7.29
C SER A 162 -9.75 13.24 6.03
N GLU A 163 -8.67 14.01 6.13
CA GLU A 163 -8.12 14.72 4.98
C GLU A 163 -7.57 13.72 3.93
N PRO A 164 -7.72 14.01 2.62
CA PRO A 164 -7.13 13.20 1.56
C PRO A 164 -5.61 13.39 1.52
N TYR A 165 -4.85 12.30 1.55
CA TYR A 165 -3.40 12.28 1.33
C TYR A 165 -3.06 11.37 0.16
N VAL A 166 -2.89 11.97 -1.01
CA VAL A 166 -2.46 11.28 -2.23
C VAL A 166 -1.26 12.00 -2.83
N TYR A 167 -0.23 11.23 -3.18
CA TYR A 167 1.05 11.74 -3.64
C TYR A 167 1.54 11.02 -4.89
N LYS A 168 2.38 11.71 -5.65
CA LYS A 168 3.10 11.20 -6.81
C LYS A 168 4.59 11.45 -6.65
N THR A 169 5.40 10.48 -7.04
CA THR A 169 6.83 10.66 -7.35
C THR A 169 7.09 10.38 -8.82
N VAL A 170 8.17 10.92 -9.37
CA VAL A 170 8.67 10.64 -10.73
C VAL A 170 10.16 10.27 -10.74
N ASP A 171 10.77 10.13 -9.55
CA ASP A 171 12.20 9.98 -9.33
C ASP A 171 12.51 8.93 -8.25
N PHE A 172 11.75 7.83 -8.24
CA PHE A 172 11.92 6.72 -7.31
C PHE A 172 11.81 7.14 -5.83
N GLY A 173 11.01 8.18 -5.54
CA GLY A 173 10.73 8.65 -4.19
C GLY A 173 11.78 9.62 -3.64
N ALA A 174 12.73 10.08 -4.46
CA ALA A 174 13.65 11.13 -4.07
C ALA A 174 12.91 12.46 -3.80
N SER A 175 11.81 12.70 -4.51
CA SER A 175 10.86 13.76 -4.23
C SER A 175 9.42 13.32 -4.47
N TRP A 176 8.50 13.97 -3.75
CA TRP A 176 7.07 13.71 -3.87
C TRP A 176 6.30 15.01 -4.01
N GLN A 177 5.21 14.94 -4.76
CA GLN A 177 4.25 16.01 -4.92
C GLN A 177 2.88 15.55 -4.43
N SER A 178 2.22 16.38 -3.63
CA SER A 178 0.80 16.16 -3.33
C SER A 178 -0.03 16.36 -4.59
N ILE A 179 -0.86 15.38 -4.92
CA ILE A 179 -1.80 15.43 -6.04
C ILE A 179 -3.25 15.47 -5.55
N VAL A 180 -3.49 16.06 -4.37
CA VAL A 180 -4.84 16.22 -3.81
C VAL A 180 -5.69 17.17 -4.67
N GLY A 181 -5.06 18.19 -5.28
CA GLY A 181 -5.71 19.12 -6.19
C GLY A 181 -6.96 19.77 -5.59
N ASN A 182 -8.10 19.57 -6.25
CA ASN A 182 -9.42 20.10 -5.89
C ASN A 182 -10.33 19.08 -5.17
N LEU A 183 -9.79 18.00 -4.63
CA LEU A 183 -10.61 17.04 -3.87
C LEU A 183 -11.33 17.74 -2.70
N PRO A 184 -12.62 17.42 -2.47
CA PRO A 184 -13.35 18.00 -1.37
C PRO A 184 -12.76 17.55 -0.03
N LYS A 185 -12.87 18.39 0.99
CA LYS A 185 -12.46 18.08 2.37
C LYS A 185 -13.70 17.89 3.23
N SER A 186 -13.84 16.69 3.78
CA SER A 186 -14.97 16.26 4.59
C SER A 186 -14.55 15.06 5.44
N ILE A 187 -15.44 14.62 6.34
CA ILE A 187 -15.22 13.41 7.14
C ILE A 187 -15.13 12.12 6.29
N PHE A 188 -15.47 12.18 5.00
CA PHE A 188 -15.46 11.06 4.06
C PHE A 188 -14.43 11.24 2.92
N SER A 189 -13.47 12.15 3.09
CA SER A 189 -12.52 12.49 2.03
C SER A 189 -11.23 11.68 2.06
N TYR A 190 -11.01 10.85 3.07
CA TYR A 190 -9.82 10.01 3.14
C TYR A 190 -9.79 9.01 1.98
N VAL A 191 -8.58 8.70 1.54
CA VAL A 191 -8.29 7.99 0.29
C VAL A 191 -7.85 6.57 0.56
N HIS A 192 -8.37 5.64 -0.23
CA HIS A 192 -8.10 4.22 -0.07
C HIS A 192 -7.18 3.69 -1.16
N VAL A 193 -7.40 4.12 -2.41
CA VAL A 193 -6.73 3.52 -3.57
C VAL A 193 -6.56 4.55 -4.68
N VAL A 194 -5.40 4.52 -5.34
CA VAL A 194 -5.14 5.21 -6.60
C VAL A 194 -4.77 4.17 -7.67
N ARG A 195 -5.22 4.36 -8.90
CA ARG A 195 -4.88 3.51 -10.04
C ARG A 195 -4.54 4.36 -11.25
N GLU A 196 -3.47 3.98 -11.93
CA GLU A 196 -3.13 4.52 -13.24
C GLU A 196 -3.83 3.69 -14.32
N ASP A 197 -4.42 4.36 -15.31
CA ASP A 197 -4.97 3.67 -16.47
C ASP A 197 -3.87 2.93 -17.25
N PRO A 198 -4.06 1.67 -17.66
CA PRO A 198 -3.03 0.88 -18.32
C PRO A 198 -2.73 1.31 -19.76
N THR A 199 -3.55 2.19 -20.35
CA THR A 199 -3.44 2.61 -21.77
C THR A 199 -3.22 4.09 -21.96
N ARG A 200 -3.80 4.94 -21.10
CA ARG A 200 -3.74 6.39 -21.19
C ARG A 200 -2.93 6.95 -20.04
N GLU A 201 -1.68 7.29 -20.34
CA GLU A 201 -0.82 8.03 -19.41
C GLU A 201 -1.50 9.31 -18.91
N GLY A 202 -1.39 9.57 -17.60
CA GLY A 202 -2.00 10.72 -16.92
C GLY A 202 -3.50 10.59 -16.66
N LEU A 203 -4.14 9.47 -17.05
CA LEU A 203 -5.49 9.14 -16.59
C LEU A 203 -5.39 8.34 -15.29
N LEU A 204 -5.90 8.90 -14.19
CA LEU A 204 -5.89 8.28 -12.87
C LEU A 204 -7.30 8.11 -12.33
N TYR A 205 -7.50 7.06 -11.54
CA TYR A 205 -8.71 6.83 -10.76
C TYR A 205 -8.37 6.83 -9.27
N LEU A 206 -9.25 7.40 -8.45
CA LEU A 206 -9.07 7.52 -7.01
C LEU A 206 -10.34 7.13 -6.27
N GLY A 207 -10.23 6.15 -5.38
CA GLY A 207 -11.30 5.75 -4.47
C GLY A 207 -11.17 6.43 -3.11
N THR A 208 -12.25 7.03 -2.64
CA THR A 208 -12.37 7.61 -1.29
C THR A 208 -13.43 6.86 -0.48
N GLU A 209 -13.65 7.28 0.77
CA GLU A 209 -14.67 6.70 1.63
C GLU A 209 -16.10 6.82 1.10
N ASN A 210 -16.39 7.76 0.19
CA ASN A 210 -17.76 7.96 -0.28
C ASN A 210 -17.91 8.17 -1.78
N SER A 211 -16.82 8.22 -2.53
CA SER A 211 -16.86 8.58 -3.94
C SER A 211 -15.71 7.98 -4.74
N LEU A 212 -15.94 7.87 -6.05
CA LEU A 212 -14.93 7.59 -7.05
C LEU A 212 -14.60 8.87 -7.81
N TYR A 213 -13.32 9.13 -8.03
CA TYR A 213 -12.84 10.27 -8.82
C TYR A 213 -11.98 9.80 -9.99
N VAL A 214 -11.94 10.63 -11.02
CA VAL A 214 -11.06 10.50 -12.17
C VAL A 214 -10.26 11.79 -12.38
N SER A 215 -8.98 11.66 -12.70
CA SER A 215 -8.12 12.75 -13.12
C SER A 215 -7.66 12.51 -14.55
N TYR A 216 -7.78 13.53 -15.41
CA TYR A 216 -7.34 13.49 -16.81
C TYR A 216 -5.97 14.13 -17.03
N ASN A 217 -5.35 14.60 -15.96
CA ASN A 217 -4.12 15.40 -15.95
C ASN A 217 -3.24 15.00 -14.77
N ASP A 218 -3.11 13.69 -14.55
CA ASP A 218 -2.07 13.11 -13.70
C ASP A 218 -2.14 13.59 -12.24
N GLY A 219 -3.37 13.75 -11.74
CA GLY A 219 -3.66 14.19 -10.37
C GLY A 219 -3.66 15.70 -10.18
N GLY A 220 -3.52 16.50 -11.26
CA GLY A 220 -3.64 17.96 -11.18
C GLY A 220 -5.04 18.44 -10.77
N SER A 221 -6.07 17.77 -11.27
CA SER A 221 -7.47 17.96 -10.86
C SER A 221 -8.27 16.67 -10.94
N TRP A 222 -9.23 16.53 -10.04
CA TRP A 222 -10.12 15.40 -9.88
C TRP A 222 -11.56 15.78 -10.19
N HIS A 223 -12.24 14.90 -10.90
CA HIS A 223 -13.66 14.99 -11.23
C HIS A 223 -14.37 13.81 -10.61
N ALA A 224 -15.50 14.04 -9.95
CA ALA A 224 -16.31 12.95 -9.42
C ALA A 224 -16.80 12.08 -10.59
N LEU A 225 -16.49 10.78 -10.53
CA LEU A 225 -17.02 9.74 -11.41
C LEU A 225 -18.20 9.04 -10.71
N GLN A 226 -19.07 9.86 -10.13
CA GLN A 226 -20.23 9.44 -9.35
C GLN A 226 -21.47 9.39 -10.24
N GLY A 227 -21.50 8.45 -11.20
CA GLY A 227 -22.66 8.27 -12.09
C GLY A 227 -23.90 7.80 -11.33
N ASN A 228 -24.35 6.57 -11.56
CA ASN A 228 -25.43 5.95 -10.77
C ASN A 228 -24.87 5.11 -9.58
N LEU A 229 -23.60 5.31 -9.22
CA LEU A 229 -22.97 4.60 -8.11
C LEU A 229 -23.47 5.16 -6.77
N PRO A 230 -23.75 4.31 -5.78
CA PRO A 230 -24.06 4.79 -4.43
C PRO A 230 -22.82 5.47 -3.83
N HIS A 231 -23.06 6.41 -2.91
CA HIS A 231 -21.99 6.93 -2.07
C HIS A 231 -21.57 5.84 -1.09
N ALA A 232 -20.46 5.18 -1.39
CA ALA A 232 -19.94 4.06 -0.64
C ALA A 232 -18.40 4.08 -0.64
N PRO A 233 -17.75 3.39 0.32
CA PRO A 233 -16.31 3.28 0.35
C PRO A 233 -15.78 2.53 -0.87
N VAL A 234 -14.79 3.13 -1.53
CA VAL A 234 -14.10 2.54 -2.67
C VAL A 234 -12.72 2.08 -2.23
N HIS A 235 -12.64 0.91 -1.61
CA HIS A 235 -11.39 0.37 -1.07
C HIS A 235 -10.43 -0.19 -2.13
N TRP A 236 -10.95 -0.58 -3.30
CA TRP A 236 -10.15 -1.15 -4.37
C TRP A 236 -10.72 -0.78 -5.73
N LEU A 237 -9.82 -0.67 -6.71
CA LEU A 237 -10.12 -0.44 -8.11
C LEU A 237 -9.22 -1.34 -8.96
N THR A 238 -9.78 -1.86 -10.04
CA THR A 238 -9.04 -2.58 -11.09
C THR A 238 -9.44 -2.06 -12.44
N VAL A 239 -8.46 -1.66 -13.25
CA VAL A 239 -8.70 -1.39 -14.67
C VAL A 239 -8.30 -2.64 -15.45
N GLN A 240 -9.28 -3.31 -16.04
CA GLN A 240 -9.05 -4.55 -16.76
C GLN A 240 -8.33 -4.24 -18.10
N PRO A 241 -7.13 -4.79 -18.37
CA PRO A 241 -6.27 -4.28 -19.45
C PRO A 241 -6.69 -4.68 -20.87
N HIS A 242 -7.67 -5.57 -21.04
CA HIS A 242 -8.12 -6.03 -22.36
C HIS A 242 -9.29 -5.19 -22.89
N PHE A 243 -10.23 -4.83 -22.03
CA PHE A 243 -11.42 -4.05 -22.35
C PHE A 243 -11.35 -2.60 -21.84
N ASN A 244 -10.41 -2.31 -20.95
CA ASN A 244 -10.25 -1.02 -20.26
C ASN A 244 -11.48 -0.66 -19.41
N ASP A 245 -12.13 -1.68 -18.87
CA ASP A 245 -13.23 -1.52 -17.94
C ASP A 245 -12.68 -1.24 -16.55
N LEU A 246 -13.18 -0.17 -15.92
CA LEU A 246 -12.96 0.11 -14.52
C LEU A 246 -13.96 -0.69 -13.68
N VAL A 247 -13.43 -1.48 -12.75
CA VAL A 247 -14.19 -2.34 -11.81
C VAL A 247 -13.81 -2.00 -10.38
#